data_AF-A0A5S5DCT9-F1
#
_entry.id   AF-A0A5S5DCT9-F1
#
_cell.length_a   1.000
_cell.length_b   1.000
_cell.length_c   1.000
_cell.angle_alpha   90.00
_cell.angle_beta   90.00
_cell.angle_gamma   90.00
#
_symmetry.space_group_name_H-M   'P 1'
#
loop_
_entity.id
_entity.type
_entity.pdbx_description
1 polymer ?
#
loop_
_entity_poly.entity_id
_entity_poly.type
_entity_poly.pdbx_seq_one_letter_code
_entity_poly.pdbx_strand_id
1 'polypeptide(L)'
;MKKLITAALLLAVSAGMAQSNLQEKRLQYAKIAESGTKAEKEALAQELFKLAKSAKDEGDLIFASNFIYQLGHENSADSIRKEVIRKFPKGVTARDAYVTGFYDLESTEEKEKRFKSWVKKWPMEKAEGDKLSYDYIIAALARAFAQEGEKEKALSYVEQMNERFWRAQGYIPVATSFLQQGDTAAAIPLIQTAIDDAEYYINLPKEQKDNKAGFAAVGYPGYVGQLAEIYNAQGRQTEALELIERAIALTPEQAPRFSSSYFKGLEASGRKLEALQQLEILYKQGTFGYKDKMTELYTELNGSGQGLAAYFTRLDQDVVKAICDHIKEMEVYKPAPAFELLNLKGEKVSLASLKGKVVVLDFWATWCQPCIRSFPGMQAAQAMYAEDDAVQFLFINTWERDAAYKTNVPAFIEKNGYPFEVLYDDQKDPDTGEVLAAKYGVRGIPAKFIIDKEGNIRYFLTGSTPNVDYIKLEMRELIEAAKKPYKR
;
A
#
# COMPACT_ATOMS: atom_id res chain seq x y z
N MET A 1 -50.76 -16.88 25.11
CA MET A 1 -49.91 -16.43 23.98
C MET A 1 -49.53 -14.94 24.00
N LYS A 2 -50.39 -14.00 24.42
CA LYS A 2 -50.03 -12.56 24.46
C LYS A 2 -48.93 -12.15 25.47
N LYS A 3 -48.71 -12.87 26.58
CA LYS A 3 -47.66 -12.56 27.59
C LYS A 3 -46.24 -13.03 27.22
N LEU A 4 -46.10 -14.00 26.30
CA LEU A 4 -44.79 -14.51 25.85
C LEU A 4 -44.17 -13.62 24.76
N ILE A 5 -44.99 -12.98 23.92
CA ILE A 5 -44.53 -12.08 22.86
C ILE A 5 -44.03 -10.75 23.45
N THR A 6 -44.64 -10.26 24.54
CA THR A 6 -44.21 -9.01 25.20
C THR A 6 -42.85 -9.15 25.91
N ALA A 7 -42.57 -10.30 26.52
CA ALA A 7 -41.29 -10.56 27.19
C ALA A 7 -40.13 -10.70 26.18
N ALA A 8 -40.36 -11.35 25.04
CA ALA A 8 -39.37 -11.48 23.98
C ALA A 8 -39.04 -10.13 23.31
N LEU A 9 -40.05 -9.27 23.08
CA LEU A 9 -39.84 -7.90 22.58
C LEU A 9 -39.12 -7.01 23.60
N LEU A 10 -39.44 -7.10 24.89
CA LEU A 10 -38.73 -6.36 25.95
C LEU A 10 -37.27 -6.81 26.12
N LEU A 11 -36.99 -8.12 25.99
CA LEU A 11 -35.62 -8.66 26.02
C LEU A 11 -34.82 -8.25 24.77
N ALA A 12 -35.43 -8.24 23.58
CA ALA A 12 -34.77 -7.79 22.36
C ALA A 12 -34.50 -6.27 22.35
N VAL A 13 -35.44 -5.45 22.85
CA VAL A 13 -35.28 -3.99 22.96
C VAL A 13 -34.27 -3.62 24.05
N SER A 14 -34.26 -4.32 25.18
CA SER A 14 -33.27 -4.08 26.25
C SER A 14 -31.86 -4.54 25.85
N ALA A 15 -31.73 -5.65 25.12
CA ALA A 15 -30.45 -6.06 24.53
C ALA A 15 -29.95 -5.02 23.49
N GLY A 16 -30.84 -4.50 22.64
CA GLY A 16 -30.52 -3.45 21.67
C GLY A 16 -30.07 -2.13 22.32
N MET A 17 -30.73 -1.70 23.39
CA MET A 17 -30.36 -0.48 24.15
C MET A 17 -29.12 -0.67 25.02
N ALA A 18 -28.88 -1.86 25.57
CA ALA A 18 -27.65 -2.16 26.30
C ALA A 18 -26.44 -2.17 25.36
N GLN A 19 -26.60 -2.73 24.16
CA GLN A 19 -25.56 -2.80 23.16
C GLN A 19 -25.23 -1.42 22.54
N SER A 20 -26.22 -0.52 22.38
CA SER A 20 -26.00 0.85 21.92
C SER A 20 -25.26 1.71 22.97
N ASN A 21 -25.63 1.59 24.24
CA ASN A 21 -24.99 2.32 25.35
C ASN A 21 -23.52 1.88 25.56
N LEU A 22 -23.22 0.59 25.34
CA LEU A 22 -21.84 0.09 25.46
C LEU A 22 -20.94 0.54 24.30
N GLN A 23 -21.48 0.70 23.08
CA GLN A 23 -20.76 1.27 21.94
C GLN A 23 -20.46 2.76 22.13
N GLU A 24 -21.42 3.54 22.62
CA GLU A 24 -21.21 4.95 22.96
C GLU A 24 -20.11 5.11 24.02
N LYS A 25 -20.14 4.27 25.07
CA LYS A 25 -19.07 4.24 26.08
C LYS A 25 -17.70 3.85 25.49
N ARG A 26 -17.63 2.88 24.58
CA ARG A 26 -16.36 2.50 23.91
C ARG A 26 -15.73 3.70 23.21
N LEU A 27 -16.51 4.45 22.43
CA LEU A 27 -16.01 5.62 21.70
C LEU A 27 -15.56 6.73 22.64
N GLN A 28 -16.36 7.02 23.67
CA GLN A 28 -16.03 8.04 24.68
C GLN A 28 -14.75 7.68 25.43
N TYR A 29 -14.62 6.43 25.90
CA TYR A 29 -13.47 5.99 26.68
C TYR A 29 -12.20 5.92 25.82
N ALA A 30 -12.31 5.51 24.55
CA ALA A 30 -11.19 5.54 23.60
C ALA A 30 -10.64 6.96 23.41
N LYS A 31 -11.52 7.95 23.25
CA LYS A 31 -11.12 9.36 23.13
C LYS A 31 -10.36 9.85 24.37
N ILE A 32 -10.82 9.48 25.57
CA ILE A 32 -10.17 9.84 26.84
C ILE A 32 -8.81 9.13 26.96
N ALA A 33 -8.74 7.84 26.64
CA ALA A 33 -7.50 7.06 26.71
C ALA A 33 -6.42 7.61 25.76
N GLU A 34 -6.81 8.04 24.56
CA GLU A 34 -5.90 8.61 23.56
C GLU A 34 -5.50 10.04 23.94
N SER A 35 -6.49 10.94 24.10
CA SER A 35 -6.27 12.40 24.10
C SER A 35 -6.69 13.12 25.39
N GLY A 36 -7.21 12.40 26.39
CA GLY A 36 -7.67 12.99 27.65
C GLY A 36 -6.53 13.53 28.51
N THR A 37 -6.86 14.49 29.38
CA THR A 37 -5.96 14.98 30.43
C THR A 37 -5.63 13.88 31.44
N LYS A 38 -4.54 14.06 32.20
CA LYS A 38 -4.16 13.13 33.26
C LYS A 38 -5.29 12.90 34.29
N ALA A 39 -6.04 13.95 34.62
CA ALA A 39 -7.15 13.86 35.56
C ALA A 39 -8.33 13.05 34.99
N GLU A 40 -8.66 13.24 33.71
CA GLU A 40 -9.73 12.48 33.03
C GLU A 40 -9.35 11.00 32.88
N LYS A 41 -8.09 10.72 32.52
CA LYS A 41 -7.57 9.35 32.41
C LYS A 41 -7.61 8.62 33.76
N GLU A 42 -7.22 9.30 34.85
CA GLU A 42 -7.27 8.75 36.20
C GLU A 42 -8.72 8.52 36.68
N ALA A 43 -9.62 9.47 36.43
CA ALA A 43 -11.04 9.33 36.77
C ALA A 43 -11.67 8.13 36.04
N LEU A 44 -11.37 7.98 34.75
CA LEU A 44 -11.80 6.83 33.95
C LEU A 44 -11.21 5.52 34.49
N ALA A 45 -9.92 5.48 34.84
CA ALA A 45 -9.31 4.30 35.44
C ALA A 45 -10.03 3.87 36.73
N GLN A 46 -10.37 4.83 37.61
CA GLN A 46 -11.12 4.55 38.83
C GLN A 46 -12.53 4.01 38.58
N GLU A 47 -13.23 4.53 37.56
CA GLU A 47 -14.52 4.00 37.12
C GLU A 47 -14.39 2.56 36.63
N LEU A 48 -13.40 2.27 35.79
CA LEU A 48 -13.16 0.94 35.25
C LEU A 48 -12.75 -0.07 36.33
N PHE A 49 -11.97 0.36 37.34
CA PHE A 49 -11.67 -0.49 38.50
C PHE A 49 -12.90 -0.81 39.33
N LYS A 50 -13.85 0.13 39.47
CA LYS A 50 -15.13 -0.14 40.14
C LYS A 50 -15.96 -1.13 39.31
N LEU A 51 -16.07 -0.91 38.00
CA LEU A 51 -16.74 -1.82 37.08
C LEU A 51 -16.16 -3.23 37.18
N ALA A 52 -14.84 -3.38 37.10
CA ALA A 52 -14.17 -4.67 37.18
C ALA A 52 -14.41 -5.41 38.51
N LYS A 53 -14.64 -4.69 39.61
CA LYS A 53 -14.98 -5.29 40.91
C LYS A 53 -16.43 -5.77 40.99
N SER A 54 -17.36 -5.05 40.36
CA SER A 54 -18.80 -5.35 40.42
C SER A 54 -19.33 -6.21 39.27
N ALA A 55 -18.60 -6.28 38.15
CA ALA A 55 -19.02 -6.98 36.94
C ALA A 55 -19.19 -8.48 37.19
N LYS A 56 -20.29 -9.02 36.66
CA LYS A 56 -20.68 -10.44 36.79
C LYS A 56 -20.57 -11.19 35.46
N ASP A 57 -20.57 -10.47 34.35
CA ASP A 57 -20.39 -10.99 33.01
C ASP A 57 -18.94 -10.84 32.53
N GLU A 58 -18.55 -11.70 31.60
CA GLU A 58 -17.20 -11.69 31.04
C GLU A 58 -16.93 -10.41 30.22
N GLY A 59 -17.96 -9.90 29.52
CA GLY A 59 -17.84 -8.77 28.60
C GLY A 59 -17.40 -7.48 29.28
N ASP A 60 -18.04 -7.13 30.40
CA ASP A 60 -17.72 -5.95 31.19
C ASP A 60 -16.32 -6.04 31.82
N LEU A 61 -15.90 -7.23 32.24
CA LEU A 61 -14.55 -7.46 32.77
C LEU A 61 -13.48 -7.32 31.67
N ILE A 62 -13.72 -7.87 30.48
CA ILE A 62 -12.84 -7.70 29.31
C ILE A 62 -12.76 -6.21 28.94
N PHE A 63 -13.92 -5.56 28.82
CA PHE A 63 -14.02 -4.14 28.49
C PHE A 63 -13.23 -3.28 29.49
N ALA A 64 -13.43 -3.50 30.79
CA ALA A 64 -12.68 -2.80 31.83
C ALA A 64 -11.17 -3.07 31.72
N SER A 65 -10.76 -4.34 31.57
CA SER A 65 -9.35 -4.71 31.50
C SER A 65 -8.61 -4.06 30.31
N ASN A 66 -9.27 -3.95 29.15
CA ASN A 66 -8.65 -3.39 27.95
C ASN A 66 -8.41 -1.88 28.09
N PHE A 67 -9.37 -1.12 28.63
CA PHE A 67 -9.17 0.31 28.85
C PHE A 67 -8.21 0.59 30.00
N ILE A 68 -8.22 -0.20 31.08
CA ILE A 68 -7.22 -0.11 32.16
C ILE A 68 -5.80 -0.30 31.60
N TYR A 69 -5.62 -1.25 30.68
CA TYR A 69 -4.35 -1.44 29.98
C TYR A 69 -3.96 -0.21 29.15
N GLN A 70 -4.87 0.31 28.33
CA GLN A 70 -4.62 1.51 27.51
C GLN A 70 -4.29 2.77 28.32
N LEU A 71 -4.78 2.85 29.56
CA LEU A 71 -4.50 3.95 30.48
C LEU A 71 -3.15 3.78 31.21
N GLY A 72 -2.38 2.73 30.91
CA GLY A 72 -1.04 2.49 31.48
C GLY A 72 -1.02 1.67 32.76
N HIS A 73 -2.12 1.02 33.14
CA HIS A 73 -2.22 0.18 34.33
C HIS A 73 -2.12 -1.32 33.98
N GLU A 74 -1.08 -1.70 33.24
CA GLU A 74 -0.90 -3.03 32.65
C GLU A 74 -0.99 -4.16 33.69
N ASN A 75 -0.27 -4.03 34.81
CA ASN A 75 -0.29 -5.03 35.90
C ASN A 75 -1.70 -5.28 36.44
N SER A 76 -2.51 -4.23 36.57
CA SER A 76 -3.88 -4.35 37.06
C SER A 76 -4.80 -4.97 36.01
N ALA A 77 -4.64 -4.60 34.73
CA ALA A 77 -5.34 -5.23 33.62
C ALA A 77 -5.05 -6.73 33.54
N ASP A 78 -3.78 -7.12 33.70
CA ASP A 78 -3.38 -8.53 33.67
C ASP A 78 -3.91 -9.32 34.87
N SER A 79 -3.94 -8.70 36.05
CA SER A 79 -4.60 -9.30 37.21
C SER A 79 -6.09 -9.53 36.96
N ILE A 80 -6.77 -8.58 36.31
CA ILE A 80 -8.19 -8.73 35.96
C ILE A 80 -8.36 -9.84 34.91
N ARG A 81 -7.53 -9.90 33.87
CA ARG A 81 -7.59 -10.97 32.85
C ARG A 81 -7.37 -12.36 33.44
N LYS A 82 -6.43 -12.52 34.37
CA LYS A 82 -6.24 -13.80 35.11
C LYS A 82 -7.49 -14.20 35.87
N GLU A 83 -8.15 -13.24 36.52
CA GLU A 83 -9.40 -13.47 37.22
C GLU A 83 -10.55 -13.81 36.26
N VAL A 84 -10.60 -13.17 35.09
CA VAL A 84 -11.55 -13.51 34.02
C VAL A 84 -11.38 -14.95 33.56
N ILE A 85 -10.15 -15.40 33.27
CA ILE A 85 -9.88 -16.78 32.86
C ILE A 85 -10.33 -17.77 33.94
N ARG A 86 -10.14 -17.44 35.23
CA ARG A 86 -10.57 -18.27 36.35
C ARG A 86 -12.10 -18.34 36.49
N LYS A 87 -12.79 -17.21 36.36
CA LYS A 87 -14.25 -17.11 36.48
C LYS A 87 -14.97 -17.68 35.24
N PHE A 88 -14.39 -17.52 34.06
CA PHE A 88 -14.95 -17.90 32.76
C PHE A 88 -14.00 -18.84 32.01
N PRO A 89 -13.81 -20.09 32.47
CA PRO A 89 -12.86 -21.03 31.87
C PRO A 89 -13.24 -21.50 30.46
N LYS A 90 -14.49 -21.26 30.04
CA LYS A 90 -15.00 -21.49 28.67
C LYS A 90 -15.17 -20.19 27.88
N GLY A 91 -14.82 -19.05 28.49
CA GLY A 91 -14.97 -17.72 27.92
C GLY A 91 -13.95 -17.38 26.84
N VAL A 92 -14.19 -16.26 26.17
CA VAL A 92 -13.36 -15.73 25.08
C VAL A 92 -11.92 -15.49 25.54
N THR A 93 -11.73 -14.98 26.76
CA THR A 93 -10.37 -14.68 27.28
C THR A 93 -9.57 -15.96 27.52
N ALA A 94 -10.21 -16.99 28.08
CA ALA A 94 -9.58 -18.29 28.31
C ALA A 94 -9.27 -19.02 27.00
N ARG A 95 -10.16 -18.88 26.01
CA ARG A 95 -9.97 -19.39 24.66
C ARG A 95 -8.74 -18.74 24.01
N ASP A 96 -8.66 -17.42 23.97
CA ASP A 96 -7.60 -16.70 23.25
C ASP A 96 -6.24 -16.83 23.96
N ALA A 97 -6.22 -16.90 25.30
CA ALA A 97 -5.01 -17.20 26.06
C ALA A 97 -4.39 -18.57 25.71
N TYR A 98 -5.19 -19.55 25.27
CA TYR A 98 -4.70 -20.89 24.94
C TYR A 98 -3.78 -20.91 23.72
N VAL A 99 -3.98 -19.99 22.79
CA VAL A 99 -3.19 -19.83 21.57
C VAL A 99 -2.13 -18.73 21.69
N THR A 100 -1.91 -18.22 22.89
CA THR A 100 -0.74 -17.37 23.16
C THR A 100 0.53 -18.18 22.86
N GLY A 101 1.46 -17.54 22.15
CA GLY A 101 2.69 -18.18 21.65
C GLY A 101 2.48 -19.18 20.51
N PHE A 102 1.30 -19.21 19.87
CA PHE A 102 1.08 -20.07 18.69
C PHE A 102 2.08 -19.77 17.56
N TYR A 103 2.35 -18.49 17.32
CA TYR A 103 3.28 -18.06 16.27
C TYR A 103 4.75 -18.35 16.59
N ASP A 104 5.08 -18.63 17.85
CA ASP A 104 6.43 -18.95 18.31
C ASP A 104 6.78 -20.43 18.11
N LEU A 105 5.80 -21.28 17.75
CA LEU A 105 6.03 -22.69 17.47
C LEU A 105 6.86 -22.87 16.20
N GLU A 106 7.83 -23.78 16.25
CA GLU A 106 8.82 -23.96 15.17
C GLU A 106 8.24 -24.68 13.95
N SER A 107 7.54 -25.80 14.16
CA SER A 107 7.01 -26.62 13.05
C SER A 107 5.51 -26.45 12.80
N THR A 108 5.09 -26.74 11.56
CA THR A 108 3.68 -26.71 11.15
C THR A 108 2.88 -27.82 11.83
N GLU A 109 3.47 -29.00 12.09
CA GLU A 109 2.82 -30.08 12.83
C GLU A 109 2.53 -29.69 14.28
N GLU A 110 3.45 -29.00 14.95
CA GLU A 110 3.24 -28.50 16.31
C GLU A 110 2.10 -27.48 16.36
N LYS A 111 2.08 -26.56 15.39
CA LYS A 111 0.99 -25.59 15.21
C LYS A 111 -0.33 -26.31 14.99
N GLU A 112 -0.37 -27.29 14.09
CA GLU A 112 -1.57 -28.05 13.78
C GLU A 112 -2.10 -28.82 15.00
N LYS A 113 -1.20 -29.47 15.76
CA LYS A 113 -1.53 -30.16 17.01
C LYS A 113 -2.09 -29.20 18.06
N ARG A 114 -1.48 -28.01 18.21
CA ARG A 114 -1.98 -26.96 19.12
C ARG A 114 -3.38 -26.52 18.72
N PHE A 115 -3.60 -26.26 17.43
CA PHE A 115 -4.91 -25.85 16.90
C PHE A 115 -5.98 -26.93 17.10
N LYS A 116 -5.71 -28.18 16.73
CA LYS A 116 -6.63 -29.31 16.96
C LYS A 116 -7.00 -29.46 18.43
N SER A 117 -6.03 -29.30 19.34
CA SER A 117 -6.28 -29.33 20.78
C SER A 117 -7.12 -28.14 21.25
N TRP A 118 -6.91 -26.97 20.65
CA TRP A 118 -7.67 -25.75 20.95
C TRP A 118 -9.13 -25.90 20.51
N VAL A 119 -9.38 -26.27 19.25
CA VAL A 119 -10.73 -26.48 18.71
C VAL A 119 -11.46 -27.61 19.42
N LYS A 120 -10.77 -28.67 19.86
CA LYS A 120 -11.40 -29.72 20.68
C LYS A 120 -11.94 -29.17 22.01
N LYS A 121 -11.22 -28.22 22.63
CA LYS A 121 -11.59 -27.63 23.92
C LYS A 121 -12.60 -26.49 23.75
N TRP A 122 -12.50 -25.73 22.67
CA TRP A 122 -13.43 -24.67 22.27
C TRP A 122 -13.83 -24.84 20.80
N PRO A 123 -14.87 -25.66 20.52
CA PRO A 123 -15.35 -25.88 19.16
C PRO A 123 -15.82 -24.58 18.51
N MET A 124 -15.40 -24.33 17.27
CA MET A 124 -15.66 -23.09 16.53
C MET A 124 -17.17 -22.82 16.34
N GLU A 125 -17.95 -23.87 16.13
CA GLU A 125 -19.40 -23.78 15.89
C GLU A 125 -20.14 -23.34 17.15
N LYS A 126 -19.57 -23.66 18.33
CA LYS A 126 -20.14 -23.37 19.65
C LYS A 126 -19.54 -22.10 20.29
N ALA A 127 -18.56 -21.48 19.65
CA ALA A 127 -17.95 -20.27 20.16
C ALA A 127 -18.95 -19.09 20.04
N GLU A 128 -19.28 -18.49 21.18
CA GLU A 128 -20.02 -17.23 21.26
C GLU A 128 -19.04 -16.04 21.13
N GLY A 129 -19.52 -14.93 20.57
CA GLY A 129 -18.70 -13.72 20.38
C GLY A 129 -17.80 -13.76 19.15
N ASP A 130 -16.70 -13.02 19.19
CA ASP A 130 -15.78 -12.84 18.07
C ASP A 130 -15.05 -14.15 17.72
N LYS A 131 -15.16 -14.58 16.46
CA LYS A 131 -14.54 -15.80 15.92
C LYS A 131 -13.26 -15.52 15.13
N LEU A 132 -12.87 -14.25 15.01
CA LEU A 132 -11.72 -13.83 14.23
C LEU A 132 -10.40 -14.47 14.69
N SER A 133 -10.25 -14.76 16.00
CA SER A 133 -9.05 -15.44 16.51
C SER A 133 -8.85 -16.84 15.91
N TYR A 134 -9.93 -17.55 15.57
CA TYR A 134 -9.82 -18.82 14.84
C TYR A 134 -9.31 -18.59 13.43
N ASP A 135 -9.87 -17.62 12.71
CA ASP A 135 -9.48 -17.32 11.34
C ASP A 135 -8.02 -16.87 11.22
N TYR A 136 -7.49 -16.13 12.19
CA TYR A 136 -6.06 -15.79 12.27
C TYR A 136 -5.16 -17.04 12.29
N ILE A 137 -5.53 -18.02 13.10
CA ILE A 137 -4.77 -19.26 13.28
C ILE A 137 -4.94 -20.18 12.06
N ILE A 138 -6.16 -20.29 11.54
CA ILE A 138 -6.48 -21.06 10.34
C ILE A 138 -5.72 -20.51 9.14
N ALA A 139 -5.73 -19.20 8.92
CA ALA A 139 -4.99 -18.56 7.83
C ALA A 139 -3.48 -18.84 7.93
N ALA A 140 -2.92 -18.78 9.15
CA ALA A 140 -1.51 -19.08 9.38
C ALA A 140 -1.17 -20.55 9.07
N LEU A 141 -2.00 -21.50 9.51
CA LEU A 141 -1.85 -22.93 9.22
C LEU A 141 -1.98 -23.23 7.73
N ALA A 142 -3.02 -22.72 7.10
CA ALA A 142 -3.27 -22.95 5.68
C ALA A 142 -2.11 -22.44 4.83
N ARG A 143 -1.59 -21.24 5.15
CA ARG A 143 -0.42 -20.68 4.49
C ARG A 143 0.83 -21.55 4.71
N ALA A 144 1.07 -22.02 5.93
CA ALA A 144 2.23 -22.85 6.24
C ALA A 144 2.20 -24.17 5.46
N PHE A 145 1.07 -24.88 5.45
CA PHE A 145 0.89 -26.08 4.64
C PHE A 145 1.04 -25.80 3.14
N ALA A 146 0.52 -24.67 2.65
CA ALA A 146 0.70 -24.31 1.25
C ALA A 146 2.18 -24.10 0.90
N GLN A 147 2.96 -23.47 1.79
CA GLN A 147 4.39 -23.26 1.61
C GLN A 147 5.20 -24.57 1.65
N GLU A 148 4.74 -25.55 2.41
CA GLU A 148 5.31 -26.90 2.49
C GLU A 148 4.90 -27.81 1.32
N GLY A 149 4.01 -27.35 0.43
CA GLY A 149 3.49 -28.13 -0.70
C GLY A 149 2.34 -29.10 -0.33
N GLU A 150 1.83 -29.03 0.90
CA GLU A 150 0.72 -29.83 1.41
C GLU A 150 -0.63 -29.22 0.98
N LYS A 151 -0.89 -29.25 -0.34
CA LYS A 151 -2.03 -28.59 -1.00
C LYS A 151 -3.38 -28.93 -0.38
N GLU A 152 -3.68 -30.21 -0.20
CA GLU A 152 -4.97 -30.69 0.30
C GLU A 152 -5.23 -30.19 1.73
N LYS A 153 -4.20 -30.18 2.58
CA LYS A 153 -4.30 -29.62 3.93
C LYS A 153 -4.51 -28.12 3.89
N ALA A 154 -3.75 -27.40 3.09
CA ALA A 154 -3.88 -25.95 2.95
C ALA A 154 -5.31 -25.54 2.56
N LEU A 155 -5.87 -26.20 1.53
CA LEU A 155 -7.25 -25.99 1.11
C LEU A 155 -8.26 -26.35 2.21
N SER A 156 -8.09 -27.53 2.84
CA SER A 156 -8.99 -27.97 3.90
C SER A 156 -9.04 -27.00 5.08
N TYR A 157 -7.95 -26.32 5.41
CA TYR A 157 -7.91 -25.32 6.47
C TYR A 157 -8.48 -23.99 6.01
N VAL A 158 -8.03 -23.45 4.87
CA VAL A 158 -8.45 -22.10 4.45
C VAL A 158 -9.97 -21.99 4.26
N GLU A 159 -10.61 -23.08 3.83
CA GLU A 159 -12.08 -23.16 3.67
C GLU A 159 -12.85 -23.14 5.00
N GLN A 160 -12.19 -23.39 6.14
CA GLN A 160 -12.81 -23.30 7.47
C GLN A 160 -12.91 -21.87 7.99
N MET A 161 -12.31 -20.88 7.31
CA MET A 161 -12.39 -19.48 7.74
C MET A 161 -13.84 -18.97 7.71
N ASN A 162 -14.25 -18.26 8.76
CA ASN A 162 -15.64 -17.89 9.00
C ASN A 162 -15.98 -16.43 8.66
N GLU A 163 -15.13 -15.47 9.06
CA GLU A 163 -15.40 -14.04 8.94
C GLU A 163 -15.16 -13.57 7.51
N ARG A 164 -16.25 -13.42 6.74
CA ARG A 164 -16.21 -13.03 5.31
C ARG A 164 -15.31 -11.83 5.03
N PHE A 165 -15.41 -10.76 5.82
CA PHE A 165 -14.59 -9.54 5.63
C PHE A 165 -13.08 -9.79 5.77
N TRP A 166 -12.71 -10.89 6.42
CA TRP A 166 -11.33 -11.23 6.77
C TRP A 166 -10.75 -12.36 5.92
N ARG A 167 -11.58 -13.21 5.29
CA ARG A 167 -11.12 -14.42 4.57
C ARG A 167 -10.01 -14.16 3.55
N ALA A 168 -10.04 -13.03 2.85
CA ALA A 168 -8.99 -12.65 1.91
C ALA A 168 -7.56 -12.71 2.52
N GLN A 169 -7.42 -12.47 3.83
CA GLN A 169 -6.14 -12.54 4.55
C GLN A 169 -5.56 -13.96 4.66
N GLY A 170 -6.39 -15.00 4.53
CA GLY A 170 -5.92 -16.39 4.39
C GLY A 170 -5.89 -16.86 2.93
N TYR A 171 -6.94 -16.52 2.16
CA TYR A 171 -7.11 -17.00 0.79
C TYR A 171 -6.01 -16.49 -0.14
N ILE A 172 -5.67 -15.20 -0.10
CA ILE A 172 -4.69 -14.60 -1.02
C ILE A 172 -3.25 -15.09 -0.76
N PRO A 173 -2.76 -15.20 0.49
CA PRO A 173 -1.45 -15.80 0.74
C PRO A 173 -1.35 -17.27 0.31
N VAL A 174 -2.40 -18.08 0.54
CA VAL A 174 -2.43 -19.47 0.08
C VAL A 174 -2.42 -19.55 -1.45
N ALA A 175 -3.26 -18.74 -2.12
CA ALA A 175 -3.26 -18.64 -3.57
C ALA A 175 -1.89 -18.23 -4.11
N THR A 176 -1.22 -17.29 -3.45
CA THR A 176 0.14 -16.84 -3.83
C THR A 176 1.15 -17.99 -3.74
N SER A 177 1.11 -18.81 -2.68
CA SER A 177 1.96 -20.00 -2.57
C SER A 177 1.71 -20.98 -3.72
N PHE A 178 0.45 -21.22 -4.10
CA PHE A 178 0.11 -22.08 -5.24
C PHE A 178 0.60 -21.49 -6.57
N LEU A 179 0.46 -20.18 -6.78
CA LEU A 179 0.99 -19.51 -7.98
C LEU A 179 2.52 -19.65 -8.08
N GLN A 180 3.24 -19.52 -6.97
CA GLN A 180 4.70 -19.73 -6.93
C GLN A 180 5.09 -21.17 -7.31
N GLN A 181 4.21 -22.13 -7.07
CA GLN A 181 4.37 -23.54 -7.45
C GLN A 181 3.82 -23.84 -8.86
N GLY A 182 3.30 -22.84 -9.56
CA GLY A 182 2.69 -22.99 -10.89
C GLY A 182 1.26 -23.57 -10.88
N ASP A 183 0.65 -23.78 -9.71
CA ASP A 183 -0.69 -24.34 -9.57
C ASP A 183 -1.77 -23.24 -9.66
N THR A 184 -1.96 -22.72 -10.87
CA THR A 184 -3.02 -21.73 -11.12
C THR A 184 -4.43 -22.29 -10.88
N ALA A 185 -4.62 -23.60 -11.02
CA ALA A 185 -5.93 -24.23 -10.86
C ALA A 185 -6.40 -24.18 -9.40
N ALA A 186 -5.49 -24.37 -8.44
CA ALA A 186 -5.79 -24.21 -7.01
C ALA A 186 -5.88 -22.74 -6.57
N ALA A 187 -5.12 -21.84 -7.20
CA ALA A 187 -5.11 -20.43 -6.83
C ALA A 187 -6.39 -19.68 -7.25
N ILE A 188 -6.91 -19.92 -8.45
CA ILE A 188 -8.04 -19.17 -9.02
C ILE A 188 -9.28 -19.18 -8.11
N PRO A 189 -9.78 -20.32 -7.59
CA PRO A 189 -10.96 -20.34 -6.73
C PRO A 189 -10.79 -19.52 -5.44
N LEU A 190 -9.58 -19.49 -4.90
CA LEU A 190 -9.27 -18.73 -3.69
C LEU A 190 -9.31 -17.21 -3.95
N ILE A 191 -8.71 -16.77 -5.06
CA ILE A 191 -8.74 -15.36 -5.47
C ILE A 191 -10.18 -14.94 -5.80
N GLN A 192 -10.94 -15.79 -6.50
CA GLN A 192 -12.34 -15.54 -6.81
C GLN A 192 -13.18 -15.37 -5.54
N THR A 193 -12.99 -16.23 -4.54
CA THR A 193 -13.69 -16.10 -3.25
C THR A 193 -13.36 -14.76 -2.56
N ALA A 194 -12.10 -14.33 -2.59
CA ALA A 194 -11.70 -13.04 -2.03
C ALA A 194 -12.33 -11.84 -2.78
N ILE A 195 -12.49 -11.95 -4.10
CA ILE A 195 -13.21 -10.98 -4.94
C ILE A 195 -14.69 -10.94 -4.53
N ASP A 196 -15.36 -12.10 -4.49
CA ASP A 196 -16.79 -12.20 -4.17
C ASP A 196 -17.11 -11.66 -2.76
N ASP A 197 -16.23 -11.96 -1.80
CA ASP A 197 -16.34 -11.45 -0.43
C ASP A 197 -16.21 -9.94 -0.39
N ALA A 198 -15.25 -9.35 -1.11
CA ALA A 198 -15.08 -7.91 -1.17
C ALA A 198 -16.25 -7.22 -1.91
N GLU A 199 -16.73 -7.79 -3.03
CA GLU A 199 -17.88 -7.28 -3.77
C GLU A 199 -19.15 -7.26 -2.92
N TYR A 200 -19.36 -8.27 -2.07
CA TYR A 200 -20.46 -8.28 -1.11
C TYR A 200 -20.43 -7.03 -0.22
N TYR A 201 -19.28 -6.67 0.34
CA TYR A 201 -19.14 -5.50 1.21
C TYR A 201 -19.21 -4.17 0.45
N ILE A 202 -18.66 -4.11 -0.76
CA ILE A 202 -18.72 -2.93 -1.62
C ILE A 202 -20.18 -2.59 -1.99
N ASN A 203 -21.00 -3.61 -2.21
CA ASN A 203 -22.41 -3.47 -2.60
C ASN A 203 -23.38 -3.24 -1.43
N LEU A 204 -22.92 -3.25 -0.18
CA LEU A 204 -23.80 -2.96 0.96
C LEU A 204 -24.39 -1.54 0.87
N PRO A 205 -25.64 -1.33 1.34
CA PRO A 205 -26.19 0.02 1.52
C PRO A 205 -25.27 0.88 2.39
N LYS A 206 -25.24 2.19 2.16
CA LYS A 206 -24.33 3.12 2.85
C LYS A 206 -24.44 3.05 4.37
N GLU A 207 -25.65 2.82 4.88
CA GLU A 207 -25.98 2.72 6.30
C GLU A 207 -25.42 1.43 6.94
N GLN A 208 -25.09 0.42 6.14
CA GLN A 208 -24.55 -0.86 6.58
C GLN A 208 -23.03 -0.97 6.38
N LYS A 209 -22.39 0.04 5.77
CA LYS A 209 -20.94 0.08 5.57
C LYS A 209 -20.24 0.51 6.85
N ASP A 210 -19.87 -0.48 7.66
CA ASP A 210 -19.00 -0.30 8.82
C ASP A 210 -17.51 -0.44 8.45
N ASN A 211 -16.65 -0.46 9.46
CA ASN A 211 -15.21 -0.65 9.27
C ASN A 211 -14.86 -2.00 8.62
N LYS A 212 -15.68 -3.05 8.80
CA LYS A 212 -15.45 -4.35 8.14
C LYS A 212 -15.65 -4.21 6.63
N ALA A 213 -16.68 -3.49 6.23
CA ALA A 213 -16.92 -3.20 4.81
C ALA A 213 -15.77 -2.40 4.20
N GLY A 214 -15.29 -1.37 4.91
CA GLY A 214 -14.11 -0.61 4.50
C GLY A 214 -12.88 -1.49 4.34
N PHE A 215 -12.58 -2.34 5.33
CA PHE A 215 -11.44 -3.25 5.31
C PHE A 215 -11.49 -4.24 4.14
N ALA A 216 -12.64 -4.90 3.93
CA ALA A 216 -12.81 -5.89 2.86
C ALA A 216 -12.59 -5.27 1.47
N ALA A 217 -12.99 -4.02 1.27
CA ALA A 217 -12.85 -3.32 0.00
C ALA A 217 -11.40 -2.92 -0.34
N VAL A 218 -10.51 -2.74 0.65
CA VAL A 218 -9.13 -2.24 0.42
C VAL A 218 -8.36 -3.11 -0.57
N GLY A 219 -8.47 -4.44 -0.42
CA GLY A 219 -7.71 -5.38 -1.25
C GLY A 219 -8.36 -5.68 -2.61
N TYR A 220 -9.61 -5.29 -2.82
CA TYR A 220 -10.40 -5.66 -4.00
C TYR A 220 -9.69 -5.41 -5.33
N PRO A 221 -9.10 -4.21 -5.60
CA PRO A 221 -8.43 -3.97 -6.87
C PRO A 221 -7.21 -4.87 -7.09
N GLY A 222 -6.53 -5.27 -6.02
CA GLY A 222 -5.40 -6.18 -6.10
C GLY A 222 -5.82 -7.59 -6.49
N TYR A 223 -6.93 -8.09 -5.92
CA TYR A 223 -7.43 -9.45 -6.19
C TYR A 223 -7.93 -9.56 -7.64
N VAL A 224 -8.70 -8.57 -8.09
CA VAL A 224 -9.17 -8.44 -9.47
C VAL A 224 -8.00 -8.39 -10.45
N GLY A 225 -7.00 -7.54 -10.18
CA GLY A 225 -5.80 -7.42 -11.01
C GLY A 225 -5.04 -8.74 -11.14
N GLN A 226 -4.82 -9.43 -10.02
CA GLN A 226 -4.14 -10.73 -10.01
C GLN A 226 -4.89 -11.79 -10.83
N LEU A 227 -6.22 -11.89 -10.67
CA LEU A 227 -7.01 -12.86 -11.43
C LEU A 227 -7.06 -12.52 -12.93
N ALA A 228 -7.19 -11.23 -13.28
CA ALA A 228 -7.15 -10.78 -14.66
C ALA A 228 -5.80 -11.06 -15.33
N GLU A 229 -4.69 -10.93 -14.61
CA GLU A 229 -3.36 -11.30 -15.10
C GLU A 229 -3.25 -12.80 -15.37
N ILE A 230 -3.77 -13.64 -14.47
CA ILE A 230 -3.83 -15.11 -14.67
C ILE A 230 -4.64 -15.44 -15.92
N TYR A 231 -5.83 -14.87 -16.08
CA TYR A 231 -6.66 -15.07 -17.27
C TYR A 231 -5.96 -14.62 -18.54
N ASN A 232 -5.32 -13.44 -18.53
CA ASN A 232 -4.54 -12.98 -19.68
C ASN A 232 -3.39 -13.94 -20.03
N ALA A 233 -2.65 -14.46 -19.04
CA ALA A 233 -1.57 -15.42 -19.26
C ALA A 233 -2.07 -16.76 -19.82
N GLN A 234 -3.33 -17.12 -19.54
CA GLN A 234 -3.99 -18.32 -20.06
C GLN A 234 -4.70 -18.12 -21.40
N GLY A 235 -4.58 -16.94 -22.03
CA GLY A 235 -5.31 -16.62 -23.28
C GLY A 235 -6.83 -16.45 -23.09
N ARG A 236 -7.26 -16.18 -21.85
CA ARG A 236 -8.66 -15.96 -21.45
C ARG A 236 -8.95 -14.46 -21.33
N GLN A 237 -8.52 -13.67 -22.31
CA GLN A 237 -8.59 -12.20 -22.22
C GLN A 237 -10.02 -11.66 -22.14
N THR A 238 -11.01 -12.34 -22.74
CA THR A 238 -12.43 -11.93 -22.65
C THR A 238 -12.97 -12.09 -21.22
N GLU A 239 -12.59 -13.15 -20.51
CA GLU A 239 -12.97 -13.32 -19.10
C GLU A 239 -12.25 -12.30 -18.20
N ALA A 240 -11.01 -11.96 -18.53
CA ALA A 240 -10.29 -10.87 -17.87
C ALA A 240 -11.00 -9.52 -18.08
N LEU A 241 -11.51 -9.26 -19.30
CA LEU A 241 -12.26 -8.06 -19.63
C LEU A 241 -13.53 -7.95 -18.80
N GLU A 242 -14.36 -8.99 -18.78
CA GLU A 242 -15.63 -9.01 -18.02
C GLU A 242 -15.40 -8.76 -16.52
N LEU A 243 -14.36 -9.39 -15.96
CA LEU A 243 -13.94 -9.19 -14.57
C LEU A 243 -13.53 -7.73 -14.31
N ILE A 244 -12.74 -7.14 -15.19
CA ILE A 244 -12.28 -5.75 -15.05
C ILE A 244 -13.42 -4.76 -15.21
N GLU A 245 -14.32 -4.95 -16.17
CA GLU A 245 -15.47 -4.05 -16.38
C GLU A 245 -16.40 -4.05 -15.18
N ARG A 246 -16.63 -5.23 -14.57
CA ARG A 246 -17.36 -5.33 -13.31
C ARG A 246 -16.66 -4.54 -12.19
N ALA A 247 -15.34 -4.67 -12.07
CA ALA A 247 -14.57 -3.94 -11.06
C ALA A 247 -14.55 -2.43 -11.27
N ILE A 248 -14.48 -1.96 -12.52
CA ILE A 248 -14.57 -0.54 -12.87
C ILE A 248 -15.96 0.01 -12.56
N ALA A 249 -17.03 -0.75 -12.83
CA ALA A 249 -18.39 -0.34 -12.49
C ALA A 249 -18.59 -0.19 -10.96
N LEU A 250 -17.96 -1.06 -10.17
CA LEU A 250 -18.04 -1.03 -8.71
C LEU A 250 -17.10 0.01 -8.06
N THR A 251 -15.93 0.24 -8.66
CA THR A 251 -14.88 1.12 -8.13
C THR A 251 -14.25 1.97 -9.25
N PRO A 252 -14.99 2.94 -9.82
CA PRO A 252 -14.52 3.73 -10.97
C PRO A 252 -13.19 4.45 -10.73
N GLU A 253 -12.93 4.88 -9.49
CA GLU A 253 -11.69 5.52 -9.09
C GLU A 253 -10.45 4.61 -9.16
N GLN A 254 -10.65 3.28 -9.19
CA GLN A 254 -9.59 2.28 -9.31
C GLN A 254 -9.30 1.87 -10.75
N ALA A 255 -10.09 2.34 -11.73
CA ALA A 255 -9.94 2.00 -13.14
C ALA A 255 -8.50 2.12 -13.68
N PRO A 256 -7.70 3.15 -13.30
CA PRO A 256 -6.30 3.26 -13.75
C PRO A 256 -5.45 2.02 -13.43
N ARG A 257 -5.73 1.30 -12.34
CA ARG A 257 -4.99 0.09 -11.93
C ARG A 257 -5.15 -1.07 -12.91
N PHE A 258 -6.22 -1.10 -13.68
CA PHE A 258 -6.53 -2.20 -14.60
C PHE A 258 -6.11 -1.92 -16.05
N SER A 259 -5.59 -0.73 -16.34
CA SER A 259 -5.41 -0.19 -17.70
C SER A 259 -4.74 -1.14 -18.70
N SER A 260 -3.66 -1.82 -18.31
CA SER A 260 -2.94 -2.75 -19.20
C SER A 260 -3.76 -4.01 -19.50
N SER A 261 -4.32 -4.65 -18.47
CA SER A 261 -5.16 -5.84 -18.62
C SER A 261 -6.49 -5.50 -19.31
N TYR A 262 -7.02 -4.30 -19.09
CA TYR A 262 -8.23 -3.80 -19.76
C TYR A 262 -8.00 -3.64 -21.26
N PHE A 263 -6.88 -3.01 -21.65
CA PHE A 263 -6.47 -2.93 -23.05
C PHE A 263 -6.39 -4.32 -23.72
N LYS A 264 -5.70 -5.29 -23.08
CA LYS A 264 -5.58 -6.66 -23.62
C LYS A 264 -6.95 -7.32 -23.84
N GLY A 265 -7.86 -7.14 -22.89
CA GLY A 265 -9.24 -7.62 -22.98
C GLY A 265 -10.01 -7.00 -24.14
N LEU A 266 -9.94 -5.67 -24.28
CA LEU A 266 -10.60 -4.93 -25.36
C LEU A 266 -10.06 -5.33 -26.74
N GLU A 267 -8.74 -5.48 -26.86
CA GLU A 267 -8.08 -5.93 -28.09
C GLU A 267 -8.55 -7.33 -28.48
N ALA A 268 -8.48 -8.30 -27.57
CA ALA A 268 -8.91 -9.67 -27.82
C ALA A 268 -10.40 -9.78 -28.16
N SER A 269 -11.22 -8.85 -27.63
CA SER A 269 -12.66 -8.78 -27.91
C SER A 269 -13.00 -8.03 -29.20
N GLY A 270 -12.01 -7.54 -29.94
CA GLY A 270 -12.22 -6.76 -31.17
C GLY A 270 -12.81 -5.36 -30.96
N ARG A 271 -12.82 -4.85 -29.71
CA ARG A 271 -13.31 -3.51 -29.35
C ARG A 271 -12.25 -2.44 -29.66
N LYS A 272 -11.87 -2.34 -30.93
CA LYS A 272 -10.69 -1.59 -31.41
C LYS A 272 -10.68 -0.12 -31.02
N LEU A 273 -11.83 0.56 -31.12
CA LEU A 273 -11.93 1.98 -30.75
C LEU A 273 -11.64 2.19 -29.26
N GLU A 274 -12.23 1.35 -28.42
CA GLU A 274 -12.04 1.42 -26.97
C GLU A 274 -10.62 1.01 -26.56
N ALA A 275 -10.05 0.02 -27.24
CA ALA A 275 -8.66 -0.35 -27.08
C ALA A 275 -7.73 0.83 -27.41
N LEU A 276 -7.97 1.53 -28.53
CA LEU A 276 -7.19 2.72 -28.91
C LEU A 276 -7.34 3.84 -27.87
N GLN A 277 -8.56 4.13 -27.41
CA GLN A 277 -8.82 5.12 -26.37
C GLN A 277 -8.11 4.78 -25.05
N GLN A 278 -8.09 3.49 -24.68
CA GLN A 278 -7.36 3.03 -23.50
C GLN A 278 -5.84 3.20 -23.65
N LEU A 279 -5.31 2.94 -24.85
CA LEU A 279 -3.90 3.21 -25.15
C LEU A 279 -3.58 4.71 -25.14
N GLU A 280 -4.49 5.59 -25.56
CA GLU A 280 -4.31 7.04 -25.43
C GLU A 280 -4.18 7.48 -23.96
N ILE A 281 -4.98 6.90 -23.06
CA ILE A 281 -4.88 7.15 -21.62
C ILE A 281 -3.49 6.71 -21.12
N LEU A 282 -3.06 5.49 -21.47
CA LEU A 282 -1.75 4.97 -21.10
C LEU A 282 -0.61 5.83 -21.67
N TYR A 283 -0.73 6.29 -22.92
CA TYR A 283 0.23 7.18 -23.58
C TYR A 283 0.34 8.52 -22.85
N LYS A 284 -0.80 9.13 -22.49
CA LYS A 284 -0.86 10.38 -21.71
C LYS A 284 -0.26 10.25 -20.31
N GLN A 285 -0.31 9.04 -19.75
CA GLN A 285 0.35 8.68 -18.47
C GLN A 285 1.83 8.32 -18.65
N GLY A 286 2.40 8.49 -19.84
CA GLY A 286 3.82 8.22 -20.10
C GLY A 286 4.13 6.77 -20.43
N THR A 287 3.15 5.95 -20.81
CA THR A 287 3.37 4.56 -21.25
C THR A 287 3.47 4.48 -22.77
N PHE A 288 4.61 4.88 -23.32
CA PHE A 288 4.82 4.97 -24.78
C PHE A 288 5.08 3.64 -25.50
N GLY A 289 5.24 2.54 -24.75
CA GLY A 289 5.55 1.21 -25.32
C GLY A 289 4.47 0.62 -26.22
N TYR A 290 3.30 1.27 -26.33
CA TYR A 290 2.19 0.84 -27.18
C TYR A 290 2.09 1.60 -28.50
N LYS A 291 3.05 2.46 -28.85
CA LYS A 291 2.97 3.33 -30.05
C LYS A 291 2.73 2.55 -31.35
N ASP A 292 3.39 1.42 -31.54
CA ASP A 292 3.20 0.57 -32.72
C ASP A 292 1.79 -0.02 -32.76
N LYS A 293 1.29 -0.50 -31.62
CA LYS A 293 -0.07 -1.00 -31.50
C LYS A 293 -1.13 0.09 -31.70
N MET A 294 -0.89 1.30 -31.20
CA MET A 294 -1.74 2.46 -31.47
C MET A 294 -1.76 2.80 -32.97
N THR A 295 -0.62 2.68 -33.64
CA THR A 295 -0.51 2.89 -35.10
C THR A 295 -1.32 1.88 -35.88
N GLU A 296 -1.24 0.60 -35.51
CA GLU A 296 -2.04 -0.49 -36.06
C GLU A 296 -3.53 -0.22 -35.89
N LEU A 297 -3.99 -0.02 -34.64
CA LEU A 297 -5.41 0.23 -34.34
C LEU A 297 -5.93 1.49 -35.02
N TYR A 298 -5.16 2.59 -35.04
CA TYR A 298 -5.52 3.81 -35.74
C TYR A 298 -5.71 3.56 -37.24
N THR A 299 -4.76 2.86 -37.87
CA THR A 299 -4.81 2.58 -39.31
C THR A 299 -6.01 1.70 -39.65
N GLU A 300 -6.31 0.69 -38.85
CA GLU A 300 -7.46 -0.19 -39.05
C GLU A 300 -8.79 0.56 -38.89
N LEU A 301 -8.90 1.43 -37.89
CA LEU A 301 -10.12 2.21 -37.61
C LEU A 301 -10.39 3.28 -38.68
N ASN A 302 -9.34 3.86 -39.26
CA ASN A 302 -9.45 4.95 -40.24
C ASN A 302 -9.29 4.47 -41.70
N GLY A 303 -9.00 3.19 -41.93
CA GLY A 303 -8.75 2.59 -43.24
C GLY A 303 -7.41 2.99 -43.89
N SER A 304 -6.65 3.91 -43.29
CA SER A 304 -5.31 4.31 -43.73
C SER A 304 -4.53 4.98 -42.59
N GLY A 305 -3.21 5.11 -42.75
CA GLY A 305 -2.37 5.90 -41.83
C GLY A 305 -2.45 7.42 -42.04
N GLN A 306 -3.36 7.91 -42.90
CA GLN A 306 -3.52 9.34 -43.12
C GLN A 306 -3.96 10.02 -41.80
N GLY A 307 -3.23 11.06 -41.39
CA GLY A 307 -3.51 11.78 -40.14
C GLY A 307 -2.78 11.24 -38.90
N LEU A 308 -2.08 10.10 -39.00
CA LEU A 308 -1.35 9.49 -37.87
C LEU A 308 -0.29 10.44 -37.26
N ALA A 309 0.43 11.20 -38.09
CA ALA A 309 1.40 12.18 -37.62
C ALA A 309 0.74 13.31 -36.79
N ALA A 310 -0.40 13.82 -37.25
CA ALA A 310 -1.16 14.83 -36.51
C ALA A 310 -1.77 14.25 -35.22
N TYR A 311 -2.20 12.99 -35.26
CA TYR A 311 -2.70 12.25 -34.12
C TYR A 311 -1.66 12.15 -32.99
N PHE A 312 -0.45 11.68 -33.28
CA PHE A 312 0.62 11.64 -32.28
C PHE A 312 1.09 13.03 -31.85
N THR A 313 1.15 13.99 -32.76
CA THR A 313 1.48 15.39 -32.40
C THR A 313 0.53 15.94 -31.34
N ARG A 314 -0.79 15.68 -31.49
CA ARG A 314 -1.78 16.07 -30.49
C ARG A 314 -1.58 15.33 -29.16
N LEU A 315 -1.32 14.03 -29.20
CA LEU A 315 -1.06 13.26 -27.97
C LEU A 315 0.19 13.74 -27.23
N ASP A 316 1.26 14.05 -27.97
CA ASP A 316 2.49 14.61 -27.40
C ASP A 316 2.23 15.98 -26.76
N GLN A 317 1.40 16.82 -27.39
CA GLN A 317 0.95 18.08 -26.80
C GLN A 317 0.12 17.88 -25.53
N ASP A 318 -0.78 16.89 -25.51
CA ASP A 318 -1.56 16.54 -24.33
C ASP A 318 -0.68 16.05 -23.17
N VAL A 319 0.35 15.23 -23.47
CA VAL A 319 1.36 14.78 -22.48
C VAL A 319 2.10 15.97 -21.91
N VAL A 320 2.64 16.84 -22.76
CA VAL A 320 3.38 18.03 -22.32
C VAL A 320 2.48 18.95 -21.50
N LYS A 321 1.23 19.14 -21.91
CA LYS A 321 0.26 19.94 -21.15
C LYS A 321 0.02 19.33 -19.77
N ALA A 322 -0.20 18.02 -19.68
CA ALA A 322 -0.42 17.33 -18.40
C ALA A 322 0.80 17.42 -17.48
N ILE A 323 2.02 17.25 -18.02
CA ILE A 323 3.28 17.45 -17.30
C ILE A 323 3.36 18.89 -16.78
N CYS A 324 3.15 19.89 -17.63
CA CYS A 324 3.19 21.29 -17.24
C CYS A 324 2.15 21.66 -16.18
N ASP A 325 0.94 21.13 -16.26
CA ASP A 325 -0.11 21.37 -15.26
C ASP A 325 0.25 20.72 -13.93
N HIS A 326 0.77 19.49 -13.94
CA HIS A 326 1.28 18.81 -12.74
C HIS A 326 2.46 19.57 -12.10
N ILE A 327 3.42 20.03 -12.90
CA ILE A 327 4.58 20.80 -12.43
C ILE A 327 4.15 22.10 -11.74
N LYS A 328 3.11 22.78 -12.23
CA LYS A 328 2.58 24.00 -11.59
C LYS A 328 2.04 23.71 -10.19
N GLU A 329 1.35 22.58 -9.99
CA GLU A 329 0.84 22.18 -8.68
C GLU A 329 1.96 21.88 -7.68
N MET A 330 3.14 21.51 -8.18
CA MET A 330 4.33 21.20 -7.39
C MET A 330 5.29 22.39 -7.23
N GLU A 331 4.97 23.57 -7.79
CA GLU A 331 5.85 24.72 -7.72
C GLU A 331 6.00 25.19 -6.27
N VAL A 332 7.25 25.29 -5.84
CA VAL A 332 7.63 25.85 -4.55
C VAL A 332 8.65 26.95 -4.79
N TYR A 333 8.79 27.84 -3.81
CA TYR A 333 9.85 28.84 -3.85
C TYR A 333 10.42 29.05 -2.45
N LYS A 334 11.55 28.41 -2.19
CA LYS A 334 12.29 28.57 -0.92
C LYS A 334 13.78 28.38 -1.14
N PRO A 335 14.64 29.01 -0.33
CA PRO A 335 16.08 28.77 -0.38
C PRO A 335 16.40 27.27 -0.23
N ALA A 336 17.27 26.75 -1.08
CA ALA A 336 17.77 25.39 -0.94
C ALA A 336 18.73 25.29 0.25
N PRO A 337 18.60 24.26 1.13
CA PRO A 337 19.57 24.04 2.20
C PRO A 337 21.00 23.93 1.66
N ALA A 338 21.93 24.67 2.27
CA ALA A 338 23.33 24.60 1.87
C ALA A 338 23.92 23.22 2.15
N PHE A 339 24.82 22.77 1.28
CA PHE A 339 25.57 21.54 1.45
C PHE A 339 26.97 21.63 0.83
N GLU A 340 27.86 20.81 1.38
CA GLU A 340 29.16 20.46 0.82
C GLU A 340 29.31 18.95 1.01
N LEU A 341 29.33 18.19 -0.09
CA LEU A 341 29.43 16.74 -0.08
C LEU A 341 30.66 16.26 -0.86
N LEU A 342 31.07 15.01 -0.65
CA LEU A 342 32.17 14.39 -1.39
C LEU A 342 31.62 13.57 -2.57
N ASN A 343 32.22 13.73 -3.74
CA ASN A 343 31.95 12.88 -4.89
C ASN A 343 32.69 11.53 -4.81
N LEU A 344 32.50 10.67 -5.81
CA LEU A 344 33.16 9.34 -5.86
C LEU A 344 34.69 9.41 -5.91
N LYS A 345 35.28 10.55 -6.29
CA LYS A 345 36.72 10.80 -6.32
C LYS A 345 37.24 11.41 -5.01
N GLY A 346 36.37 11.69 -4.04
CA GLY A 346 36.72 12.39 -2.80
C GLY A 346 36.86 13.91 -2.95
N GLU A 347 36.40 14.48 -4.07
CA GLU A 347 36.40 15.92 -4.30
C GLU A 347 35.16 16.56 -3.66
N LYS A 348 35.31 17.76 -3.12
CA LYS A 348 34.21 18.51 -2.51
C LYS A 348 33.36 19.19 -3.58
N VAL A 349 32.05 18.99 -3.50
CA VAL A 349 31.04 19.65 -4.32
C VAL A 349 30.06 20.37 -3.41
N SER A 350 29.90 21.67 -3.61
CA SER A 350 29.01 22.50 -2.79
C SER A 350 27.90 23.13 -3.62
N LEU A 351 26.75 23.38 -3.01
CA LEU A 351 25.68 24.15 -3.68
C LEU A 351 26.15 25.56 -4.04
N ALA A 352 26.99 26.17 -3.19
CA ALA A 352 27.53 27.51 -3.42
C ALA A 352 28.38 27.60 -4.69
N SER A 353 29.17 26.57 -5.00
CA SER A 353 29.96 26.49 -6.24
C SER A 353 29.12 26.36 -7.52
N LEU A 354 27.83 26.06 -7.39
CA LEU A 354 26.90 25.88 -8.52
C LEU A 354 25.99 27.09 -8.74
N LYS A 355 26.21 28.19 -8.02
CA LYS A 355 25.44 29.43 -8.20
C LYS A 355 25.50 29.90 -9.66
N GLY A 356 24.36 30.29 -10.21
CA GLY A 356 24.21 30.64 -11.62
C GLY A 356 23.78 29.49 -12.53
N LYS A 357 23.79 28.24 -12.03
CA LYS A 357 23.29 27.06 -12.74
C LYS A 357 21.93 26.63 -12.18
N VAL A 358 21.10 26.02 -13.02
CA VAL A 358 19.98 25.20 -12.57
C VAL A 358 20.53 23.85 -12.11
N VAL A 359 20.21 23.43 -10.89
CA VAL A 359 20.71 22.19 -10.31
C VAL A 359 19.58 21.19 -10.15
N VAL A 360 19.75 19.99 -10.71
CA VAL A 360 18.88 18.83 -10.50
C VAL A 360 19.52 17.93 -9.45
N LEU A 361 18.92 17.82 -8.27
CA LEU A 361 19.30 16.86 -7.25
C LEU A 361 18.43 15.62 -7.38
N ASP A 362 19.02 14.44 -7.44
CA ASP A 362 18.31 13.15 -7.49
C ASP A 362 18.77 12.23 -6.36
N PHE A 363 17.95 12.08 -5.32
CA PHE A 363 18.24 11.25 -4.16
C PHE A 363 17.91 9.78 -4.44
N TRP A 364 18.87 8.88 -4.23
CA TRP A 364 18.76 7.47 -4.58
C TRP A 364 19.60 6.54 -3.67
N ALA A 365 19.43 5.23 -3.83
CA ALA A 365 20.24 4.19 -3.17
C ALA A 365 20.36 2.94 -4.07
N THR A 366 21.40 2.13 -3.90
CA THR A 366 21.64 0.90 -4.68
C THR A 366 20.57 -0.19 -4.47
N TRP A 367 19.88 -0.17 -3.34
CA TRP A 367 18.76 -1.08 -3.06
C TRP A 367 17.41 -0.54 -3.55
N CYS A 368 17.34 0.73 -3.97
CA CYS A 368 16.11 1.38 -4.40
C CYS A 368 15.77 1.00 -5.85
N GLN A 369 14.98 -0.06 -6.01
CA GLN A 369 14.54 -0.52 -7.33
C GLN A 369 13.80 0.55 -8.15
N PRO A 370 12.88 1.37 -7.60
CA PRO A 370 12.27 2.46 -8.36
C PRO A 370 13.29 3.52 -8.84
N CYS A 371 14.33 3.81 -8.04
CA CYS A 371 15.40 4.72 -8.44
C CYS A 371 16.16 4.18 -9.66
N ILE A 372 16.62 2.93 -9.57
CA ILE A 372 17.39 2.27 -10.64
C ILE A 372 16.58 2.21 -11.93
N ARG A 373 15.29 1.91 -11.85
CA ARG A 373 14.40 1.91 -13.02
C ARG A 373 14.26 3.27 -13.69
N SER A 374 14.48 4.38 -12.97
CA SER A 374 14.42 5.74 -13.54
C SER A 374 15.75 6.20 -14.18
N PHE A 375 16.87 5.53 -13.90
CA PHE A 375 18.20 5.99 -14.33
C PHE A 375 18.38 6.07 -15.84
N PRO A 376 17.86 5.15 -16.68
CA PRO A 376 17.92 5.32 -18.12
C PRO A 376 17.25 6.64 -18.58
N GLY A 377 16.14 7.03 -17.94
CA GLY A 377 15.47 8.31 -18.20
C GLY A 377 16.28 9.52 -17.74
N MET A 378 16.87 9.44 -16.54
CA MET A 378 17.72 10.51 -16.00
C MET A 378 19.01 10.70 -16.81
N GLN A 379 19.63 9.61 -17.27
CA GLN A 379 20.77 9.64 -18.18
C GLN A 379 20.40 10.32 -19.50
N ALA A 380 19.25 9.96 -20.07
CA ALA A 380 18.80 10.60 -21.30
C ALA A 380 18.43 12.08 -21.09
N ALA A 381 17.90 12.45 -19.92
CA ALA A 381 17.65 13.85 -19.56
C ALA A 381 18.97 14.63 -19.41
N GLN A 382 19.96 14.08 -18.69
CA GLN A 382 21.29 14.67 -18.56
C GLN A 382 21.95 14.87 -19.93
N ALA A 383 21.84 13.89 -20.83
CA ALA A 383 22.39 13.97 -22.18
C ALA A 383 21.77 15.11 -23.02
N MET A 384 20.49 15.48 -22.81
CA MET A 384 19.88 16.63 -23.50
C MET A 384 20.52 17.97 -23.11
N TYR A 385 21.14 18.02 -21.93
CA TYR A 385 21.76 19.22 -21.36
C TYR A 385 23.29 19.13 -21.30
N ALA A 386 23.90 18.15 -21.98
CA ALA A 386 25.36 17.94 -21.94
C ALA A 386 26.17 19.15 -22.44
N GLU A 387 25.61 19.92 -23.37
CA GLU A 387 26.23 21.13 -23.94
C GLU A 387 25.74 22.43 -23.27
N ASP A 388 24.96 22.33 -22.18
CA ASP A 388 24.42 23.49 -21.46
C ASP A 388 25.08 23.62 -20.08
N ASP A 389 26.16 24.41 -20.03
CA ASP A 389 26.91 24.68 -18.80
C ASP A 389 26.08 25.35 -17.69
N ALA A 390 24.88 25.86 -18.02
CA ALA A 390 23.95 26.44 -17.06
C ALA A 390 23.07 25.39 -16.36
N VAL A 391 23.26 24.10 -16.61
CA VAL A 391 22.54 23.00 -15.96
C VAL A 391 23.52 22.01 -15.34
N GLN A 392 23.25 21.57 -14.12
CA GLN A 392 24.04 20.55 -13.42
C GLN A 392 23.13 19.48 -12.84
N PHE A 393 23.44 18.21 -13.11
CA PHE A 393 22.80 17.07 -12.46
C PHE A 393 23.72 16.54 -11.35
N LEU A 394 23.15 16.26 -10.19
CA LEU A 394 23.84 15.66 -9.04
C LEU A 394 22.99 14.51 -8.48
N PHE A 395 23.59 13.33 -8.41
CA PHE A 395 22.91 12.12 -7.95
C PHE A 395 23.34 11.83 -6.50
N ILE A 396 22.46 12.13 -5.55
CA ILE A 396 22.75 12.05 -4.13
C ILE A 396 22.51 10.62 -3.63
N ASN A 397 23.59 9.87 -3.42
CA ASN A 397 23.52 8.51 -2.87
C ASN A 397 23.30 8.59 -1.36
N THR A 398 22.11 8.19 -0.91
CA THR A 398 21.65 8.29 0.48
C THR A 398 21.12 6.95 0.99
N TRP A 399 21.04 6.82 2.31
CA TRP A 399 20.43 5.67 2.99
C TRP A 399 20.98 4.29 2.58
N GLU A 400 22.25 4.23 2.19
CA GLU A 400 22.92 2.95 1.99
C GLU A 400 22.95 2.15 3.30
N ARG A 401 22.67 0.86 3.20
CA ARG A 401 22.59 -0.06 4.36
C ARG A 401 23.81 -0.97 4.48
N ASP A 402 24.54 -1.12 3.38
CA ASP A 402 25.74 -1.94 3.32
C ASP A 402 26.95 -1.13 3.81
N ALA A 403 27.75 -1.69 4.72
CA ALA A 403 28.99 -1.08 5.18
C ALA A 403 30.02 -0.90 4.04
N ALA A 404 29.93 -1.72 2.99
CA ALA A 404 30.80 -1.66 1.81
C ALA A 404 30.30 -0.70 0.71
N TYR A 405 29.33 0.18 0.98
CA TYR A 405 28.76 1.07 -0.03
C TYR A 405 29.78 1.95 -0.77
N LYS A 406 30.88 2.36 -0.11
CA LYS A 406 31.97 3.12 -0.75
C LYS A 406 32.64 2.36 -1.91
N THR A 407 32.58 1.04 -1.91
CA THR A 407 33.05 0.19 -3.01
C THR A 407 31.91 -0.18 -3.95
N ASN A 408 30.73 -0.50 -3.41
CA ASN A 408 29.59 -1.01 -4.18
C ASN A 408 28.93 0.06 -5.06
N VAL A 409 28.87 1.31 -4.59
CA VAL A 409 28.24 2.42 -5.33
C VAL A 409 29.05 2.77 -6.60
N PRO A 410 30.38 3.01 -6.55
CA PRO A 410 31.16 3.22 -7.76
C PRO A 410 31.08 2.04 -8.73
N ALA A 411 31.19 0.80 -8.23
CA ALA A 411 31.08 -0.40 -9.06
C ALA A 411 29.70 -0.51 -9.74
N PHE A 412 28.63 -0.14 -9.05
CA PHE A 412 27.29 -0.10 -9.62
C PHE A 412 27.19 0.93 -10.76
N ILE A 413 27.70 2.15 -10.56
CA ILE A 413 27.65 3.22 -11.56
C ILE A 413 28.48 2.84 -12.80
N GLU A 414 29.70 2.33 -12.59
CA GLU A 414 30.59 1.90 -13.66
C GLU A 414 29.99 0.71 -14.45
N LYS A 415 29.51 -0.32 -13.75
CA LYS A 415 28.92 -1.51 -14.37
C LYS A 415 27.75 -1.17 -15.30
N ASN A 416 26.95 -0.18 -14.94
CA ASN A 416 25.78 0.22 -15.73
C ASN A 416 26.08 1.37 -16.71
N GLY A 417 27.30 1.91 -16.73
CA GLY A 417 27.71 2.96 -17.66
C GLY A 417 27.00 4.29 -17.46
N TYR A 418 26.63 4.63 -16.20
CA TYR A 418 25.95 5.89 -15.91
C TYR A 418 26.95 7.05 -15.78
N PRO A 419 26.79 8.17 -16.52
CA PRO A 419 27.69 9.33 -16.48
C PRO A 419 27.38 10.27 -15.29
N PHE A 420 26.87 9.72 -14.20
CA PHE A 420 26.31 10.47 -13.10
C PHE A 420 27.41 11.06 -12.21
N GLU A 421 27.28 12.35 -11.89
CA GLU A 421 28.06 12.94 -10.81
C GLU A 421 27.39 12.57 -9.47
N VAL A 422 27.92 11.50 -8.85
CA VAL A 422 27.37 10.95 -7.61
C VAL A 422 28.07 11.58 -6.41
N LEU A 423 27.26 12.08 -5.47
CA LEU A 423 27.70 12.59 -4.18
C LEU A 423 27.20 11.69 -3.05
N TYR A 424 28.05 11.46 -2.04
CA TYR A 424 27.66 10.67 -0.86
C TYR A 424 26.94 11.53 0.17
N ASP A 425 25.78 11.06 0.60
CA ASP A 425 24.99 11.62 1.69
C ASP A 425 25.27 10.90 3.03
N ASP A 426 26.54 10.89 3.42
CA ASP A 426 27.06 10.23 4.62
C ASP A 426 27.65 11.21 5.64
N GLN A 427 27.80 12.48 5.25
CA GLN A 427 28.26 13.56 6.12
C GLN A 427 27.08 14.11 6.90
N LYS A 428 27.16 14.02 8.23
CA LYS A 428 26.17 14.58 9.14
C LYS A 428 26.44 16.06 9.35
N ASP A 429 25.35 16.82 9.40
CA ASP A 429 25.38 18.20 9.85
C ASP A 429 25.92 18.29 11.28
N PRO A 430 26.87 19.20 11.57
CA PRO A 430 27.39 19.36 12.91
C PRO A 430 26.36 19.81 13.94
N ASP A 431 25.34 20.57 13.53
CA ASP A 431 24.35 21.17 14.43
C ASP A 431 23.13 20.26 14.62
N THR A 432 22.65 19.61 13.55
CA THR A 432 21.45 18.76 13.61
C THR A 432 21.77 17.27 13.72
N GLY A 433 22.98 16.83 13.38
CA GLY A 433 23.36 15.42 13.30
C GLY A 433 22.70 14.66 12.14
N GLU A 434 22.02 15.37 11.23
CA GLU A 434 21.27 14.80 10.13
C GLU A 434 22.06 14.82 8.82
N VAL A 435 21.75 13.87 7.93
CA VAL A 435 22.25 13.85 6.55
C VAL A 435 21.44 14.79 5.64
N LEU A 436 21.93 15.08 4.44
CA LEU A 436 21.32 16.00 3.48
C LEU A 436 19.88 15.63 3.13
N ALA A 437 19.58 14.34 2.97
CA ALA A 437 18.23 13.87 2.69
C ALA A 437 17.22 14.37 3.75
N ALA A 438 17.58 14.36 5.03
CA ALA A 438 16.70 14.85 6.09
C ALA A 438 16.54 16.38 6.04
N LYS A 439 17.62 17.13 5.79
CA LYS A 439 17.58 18.61 5.62
C LYS A 439 16.65 19.05 4.49
N TYR A 440 16.60 18.27 3.42
CA TYR A 440 15.71 18.51 2.29
C TYR A 440 14.28 17.98 2.53
N GLY A 441 14.02 17.30 3.66
CA GLY A 441 12.72 16.75 4.01
C GLY A 441 12.35 15.49 3.23
N VAL A 442 13.34 14.73 2.72
CA VAL A 442 13.12 13.51 1.96
C VAL A 442 12.55 12.42 2.86
N ARG A 443 11.35 11.91 2.51
CA ARG A 443 10.67 10.83 3.24
C ARG A 443 10.62 9.50 2.48
N GLY A 444 11.05 9.51 1.23
CA GLY A 444 11.11 8.35 0.35
C GLY A 444 11.95 8.66 -0.88
N ILE A 445 12.55 7.63 -1.48
CA ILE A 445 13.37 7.73 -2.69
C ILE A 445 12.74 6.89 -3.83
N PRO A 446 12.87 7.30 -5.11
CA PRO A 446 13.61 8.48 -5.57
C PRO A 446 12.93 9.79 -5.17
N ALA A 447 13.73 10.82 -4.92
CA ALA A 447 13.25 12.18 -4.66
C ALA A 447 14.10 13.17 -5.45
N LYS A 448 13.45 14.12 -6.14
CA LYS A 448 14.13 15.08 -7.01
C LYS A 448 13.84 16.51 -6.60
N PHE A 449 14.86 17.35 -6.65
CA PHE A 449 14.72 18.79 -6.47
C PHE A 449 15.31 19.53 -7.65
N ILE A 450 14.61 20.57 -8.07
CA ILE A 450 15.06 21.46 -9.14
C ILE A 450 15.32 22.81 -8.50
N ILE A 451 16.58 23.24 -8.53
CA ILE A 451 17.06 24.47 -7.92
C ILE A 451 17.37 25.48 -9.03
N ASP A 452 16.88 26.71 -8.89
CA ASP A 452 17.16 27.79 -9.84
C ASP A 452 18.57 28.37 -9.70
N LYS A 453 18.92 29.30 -10.60
CA LYS A 453 20.24 29.93 -10.67
C LYS A 453 20.56 30.77 -9.44
N GLU A 454 19.54 31.20 -8.71
CA GLU A 454 19.62 31.97 -7.47
C GLU A 454 19.79 31.09 -6.23
N GLY A 455 19.69 29.75 -6.38
CA GLY A 455 19.84 28.80 -5.28
C GLY A 455 18.54 28.51 -4.52
N ASN A 456 17.37 28.72 -5.14
CA ASN A 456 16.07 28.40 -4.57
C ASN A 456 15.51 27.11 -5.17
N ILE A 457 14.89 26.29 -4.35
CA ILE A 457 14.10 25.15 -4.81
C ILE A 457 12.87 25.69 -5.51
N ARG A 458 12.70 25.30 -6.77
CA ARG A 458 11.54 25.58 -7.64
C ARG A 458 10.54 24.44 -7.68
N TYR A 459 11.04 23.21 -7.63
CA TYR A 459 10.22 22.02 -7.70
C TYR A 459 10.77 20.92 -6.80
N PHE A 460 9.86 20.11 -6.26
CA PHE A 460 10.16 18.91 -5.49
C PHE A 460 9.24 17.77 -5.92
N LEU A 461 9.83 16.62 -6.24
CA LEU A 461 9.11 15.43 -6.70
C LEU A 461 9.51 14.22 -5.85
N THR A 462 8.55 13.34 -5.57
CA THR A 462 8.80 12.03 -4.93
C THR A 462 8.25 10.91 -5.78
N GLY A 463 9.02 9.83 -5.91
CA GLY A 463 8.72 8.75 -6.86
C GLY A 463 9.26 9.07 -8.25
N SER A 464 9.19 8.09 -9.15
CA SER A 464 9.55 8.24 -10.55
C SER A 464 8.96 7.10 -11.38
N THR A 465 8.54 7.41 -12.60
CA THR A 465 8.17 6.40 -13.61
C THR A 465 9.43 5.73 -14.18
N PRO A 466 9.39 4.46 -14.62
CA PRO A 466 10.50 3.86 -15.36
C PRO A 466 10.61 4.34 -16.82
N ASN A 467 9.66 5.15 -17.32
CA ASN A 467 9.62 5.52 -18.72
C ASN A 467 10.65 6.62 -19.08
N VAL A 468 11.58 6.28 -19.98
CA VAL A 468 12.67 7.15 -20.43
C VAL A 468 12.17 8.44 -21.05
N ASP A 469 11.27 8.37 -22.02
CA ASP A 469 10.80 9.56 -22.74
C ASP A 469 9.97 10.47 -21.85
N TYR A 470 9.23 9.91 -20.89
CA TYR A 470 8.44 10.71 -19.96
C TYR A 470 9.38 11.48 -19.03
N ILE A 471 10.39 10.81 -18.46
CA ILE A 471 11.40 11.47 -17.62
C ILE A 471 12.11 12.57 -18.40
N LYS A 472 12.48 12.33 -19.66
CA LYS A 472 13.10 13.36 -20.51
C LYS A 472 12.21 14.59 -20.64
N LEU A 473 10.93 14.40 -20.97
CA LEU A 473 9.97 15.48 -21.12
C LEU A 473 9.77 16.22 -19.79
N GLU A 474 9.54 15.50 -18.70
CA GLU A 474 9.36 16.06 -17.36
C GLU A 474 10.57 16.89 -16.92
N MET A 475 11.78 16.34 -17.02
CA MET A 475 13.01 17.05 -16.66
C MET A 475 13.22 18.28 -17.53
N ARG A 476 12.93 18.21 -18.84
CA ARG A 476 13.02 19.37 -19.72
C ARG A 476 12.09 20.49 -19.26
N GLU A 477 10.82 20.20 -19.04
CA GLU A 477 9.86 21.23 -18.62
C GLU A 477 10.22 21.83 -17.26
N LEU A 478 10.66 21.01 -16.31
CA LEU A 478 11.14 21.46 -15.00
C LEU A 478 12.37 22.38 -15.08
N ILE A 479 13.39 21.98 -15.85
CA ILE A 479 14.64 22.72 -16.01
C ILE A 479 14.40 24.03 -16.75
N GLU A 480 13.66 24.00 -17.86
CA GLU A 480 13.34 25.21 -18.62
C GLU A 480 12.44 26.19 -17.83
N ALA A 481 11.58 25.69 -16.95
CA ALA A 481 10.83 26.53 -16.02
C ALA A 481 11.73 27.15 -14.93
N ALA A 482 12.69 26.39 -14.39
CA ALA A 482 13.63 26.87 -13.38
C ALA A 482 14.69 27.84 -13.94
N LYS A 483 15.00 27.77 -15.24
CA LYS A 483 15.86 28.77 -15.93
C LYS A 483 15.21 30.15 -16.00
N LYS A 484 13.88 30.23 -15.96
CA LYS A 484 13.14 31.49 -15.99
C LYS A 484 13.11 32.09 -14.58
N PRO A 485 13.28 33.43 -14.45
CA PRO A 485 13.15 34.10 -13.15
C PRO A 485 11.79 33.78 -12.53
N TYR A 486 11.79 33.50 -11.23
CA TYR A 486 10.55 33.30 -10.49
C TYR A 486 9.73 34.59 -10.48
N LYS A 487 8.48 34.52 -10.94
CA LYS A 487 7.53 35.64 -10.87
C LYS A 487 6.79 35.53 -9.54
N ARG A 488 7.06 36.48 -8.64
CA ARG A 488 6.39 36.60 -7.34
C ARG A 488 4.92 36.96 -7.47
#